data_AF-A0A2E7QQ48-F1
#
_entry.id   AF-A0A2E7QQ48-F1
#
_cell.length_a   1.000
_cell.length_b   1.000
_cell.length_c   1.000
_cell.angle_alpha   90.00
_cell.angle_beta   90.00
_cell.angle_gamma   90.00
#
_symmetry.space_group_name_H-M   'P 1'
#
loop_
_entity.id
_entity.type
_entity.pdbx_description
1 polymer ?
#
loop_
_entity_poly.entity_id
_entity_poly.type
_entity_poly.pdbx_seq_one_letter_code
_entity_poly.pdbx_strand_id
1 'polypeptide(L)'
;KLWELKTGDFVYSSPAIGSDGTVYVGSEDKKLYAINGKTGDKLWEFETGDIVFSSPAIGSDGTVYVGSHDKKLYAINTNSKGLAKSPWPMRGQNPLHTGCAPAK
;
A
#
# COMPACT_ATOMS: atom_id res chain seq x y z
N LYS A 1 -16.60 -13.80 0.83
CA LYS A 1 -16.11 -12.51 0.30
C LYS A 1 -16.53 -11.42 1.28
N LEU A 2 -15.62 -10.65 1.89
CA LEU A 2 -15.97 -9.58 2.84
C LEU A 2 -16.32 -8.28 2.10
N TRP A 3 -15.45 -7.84 1.20
CA TRP A 3 -15.65 -6.68 0.33
C TRP A 3 -14.80 -6.83 -0.93
N GLU A 4 -15.07 -6.01 -1.94
CA GLU A 4 -14.24 -5.82 -3.13
C GLU A 4 -14.32 -4.36 -3.57
N LEU A 5 -13.23 -3.84 -4.14
CA LEU A 5 -13.18 -2.51 -4.73
C LEU A 5 -12.69 -2.64 -6.17
N LYS A 6 -13.38 -1.99 -7.09
CA LYS A 6 -13.00 -1.95 -8.51
C LYS A 6 -12.02 -0.80 -8.76
N THR A 7 -10.81 -1.13 -9.21
CA THR A 7 -9.84 -0.18 -9.77
C THR A 7 -10.14 0.08 -11.25
N GLY A 8 -9.51 1.10 -11.81
CA GLY A 8 -9.64 1.44 -13.23
C GLY A 8 -8.91 0.47 -14.15
N ASP A 9 -7.88 -0.22 -13.66
CA ASP A 9 -7.09 -1.19 -14.42
C ASP A 9 -6.49 -2.28 -13.50
N PHE A 10 -5.63 -3.15 -14.04
CA PHE A 10 -5.02 -4.26 -13.33
C PHE A 10 -4.33 -3.85 -12.01
N VAL A 11 -4.33 -4.78 -11.06
CA VAL A 11 -3.67 -4.65 -9.75
C VAL A 11 -2.64 -5.76 -9.63
N TYR A 12 -1.39 -5.43 -9.95
CA TYR A 12 -0.26 -6.35 -9.79
C TYR A 12 0.54 -6.10 -8.50
N SER A 13 0.32 -4.96 -7.85
CA SER A 13 1.01 -4.62 -6.61
C SER A 13 0.54 -5.48 -5.43
N SER A 14 1.44 -5.76 -4.48
CA SER A 14 1.04 -6.32 -3.19
C SER A 14 0.54 -5.20 -2.27
N PRO A 15 -0.57 -5.38 -1.53
CA PRO A 15 -1.07 -4.34 -0.65
C PRO A 15 -0.20 -4.15 0.60
N ALA A 16 -0.20 -2.94 1.16
CA ALA A 16 0.36 -2.63 2.48
C ALA A 16 -0.74 -2.15 3.43
N ILE A 17 -0.65 -2.50 4.72
CA ILE A 17 -1.70 -2.18 5.71
C ILE A 17 -1.14 -1.26 6.79
N GLY A 18 -1.79 -0.11 6.97
CA GLY A 18 -1.52 0.85 8.02
C GLY A 18 -2.04 0.41 9.39
N SER A 19 -1.47 0.98 10.45
CA SER A 19 -1.84 0.74 11.85
C SER A 19 -3.29 1.08 12.19
N ASP A 20 -3.89 1.97 11.40
CA ASP A 20 -5.30 2.34 11.42
C ASP A 20 -6.22 1.35 10.68
N GLY A 21 -5.65 0.35 10.00
CA GLY A 21 -6.38 -0.61 9.16
C GLY A 21 -6.62 -0.13 7.73
N THR A 22 -6.02 0.99 7.32
CA THR A 22 -6.06 1.44 5.93
C THR A 22 -5.21 0.53 5.04
N VAL A 23 -5.77 0.07 3.92
CA VAL A 23 -5.10 -0.76 2.92
C VAL A 23 -4.66 0.11 1.76
N TYR A 24 -3.38 0.05 1.42
CA TYR A 24 -2.76 0.79 0.32
C TYR A 24 -2.41 -0.16 -0.82
N VAL A 25 -2.75 0.20 -2.06
CA VAL A 25 -2.48 -0.63 -3.24
C VAL A 25 -2.33 0.23 -4.50
N GLY A 26 -1.34 -0.09 -5.34
CA GLY A 26 -1.11 0.56 -6.63
C GLY A 26 -1.79 -0.18 -7.79
N SER A 27 -2.24 0.56 -8.81
CA SER A 27 -2.87 0.02 -10.01
C SER A 27 -2.25 0.58 -11.30
N GLU A 28 -2.42 -0.15 -12.40
CA GLU A 28 -2.04 0.30 -13.75
C GLU A 28 -2.86 1.49 -14.25
N ASP A 29 -3.97 1.84 -13.59
CA ASP A 29 -4.73 3.06 -13.91
C ASP A 29 -4.04 4.36 -13.45
N LYS A 30 -2.75 4.27 -13.10
CA LYS A 30 -1.88 5.37 -12.66
C LYS A 30 -2.27 5.91 -11.29
N LYS A 31 -2.84 5.07 -10.42
CA LYS A 31 -3.26 5.49 -9.08
C LYS A 31 -2.73 4.62 -7.97
N LEU A 32 -2.48 5.27 -6.84
CA LEU A 32 -2.40 4.65 -5.53
C LEU A 32 -3.75 4.81 -4.83
N TYR A 33 -4.31 3.71 -4.35
CA TYR A 33 -5.57 3.67 -3.61
C TYR A 33 -5.32 3.52 -2.12
N ALA A 34 -6.10 4.24 -1.31
CA ALA A 34 -6.26 3.97 0.11
C ALA A 34 -7.69 3.51 0.38
N ILE A 35 -7.83 2.37 1.04
CA ILE A 35 -9.09 1.65 1.19
C ILE A 35 -9.31 1.36 2.67
N ASN A 36 -10.52 1.54 3.15
CA ASN A 36 -10.90 1.13 4.50
C ASN A 36 -10.85 -0.41 4.58
N GLY A 37 -9.91 -0.97 5.34
CA GLY A 37 -9.74 -2.42 5.41
C GLY A 37 -10.94 -3.18 6.01
N LYS A 38 -11.85 -2.50 6.72
CA LYS A 38 -13.06 -3.10 7.28
C LYS A 38 -14.24 -3.11 6.30
N THR A 39 -14.46 -2.00 5.60
CA THR A 39 -15.65 -1.82 4.75
C THR A 39 -15.37 -2.03 3.27
N GLY A 40 -14.12 -1.89 2.83
CA GLY A 40 -13.75 -1.87 1.41
C GLY A 40 -14.00 -0.52 0.72
N ASP A 41 -14.43 0.50 1.45
CA ASP A 41 -14.68 1.81 0.89
C ASP A 41 -13.37 2.50 0.53
N LYS A 42 -13.37 3.17 -0.63
CA LYS A 42 -12.26 4.05 -1.02
C LYS A 42 -12.21 5.25 -0.08
N LEU A 43 -11.12 5.38 0.67
CA LEU A 43 -10.87 6.56 1.51
C LEU A 43 -10.35 7.72 0.66
N TRP A 44 -9.39 7.43 -0.21
CA TRP A 44 -8.84 8.39 -1.18
C TRP A 44 -8.07 7.66 -2.28
N GLU A 45 -7.72 8.40 -3.33
CA GLU A 45 -6.78 7.98 -4.38
C GLU A 45 -5.79 9.10 -4.69
N PHE A 46 -4.60 8.72 -5.15
CA PHE A 46 -3.56 9.64 -5.58
C PHE A 46 -3.11 9.28 -6.99
N GLU A 47 -3.16 10.25 -7.91
CA GLU A 47 -2.77 10.08 -9.31
C GLU A 47 -1.27 10.28 -9.50
N THR A 48 -0.62 9.32 -10.13
CA THR A 48 0.78 9.37 -10.58
C THR A 48 0.86 9.70 -12.07
N GLY A 49 2.05 10.00 -12.57
CA GLY A 49 2.24 10.32 -13.99
C GLY A 49 2.09 9.10 -14.93
N ASP A 50 2.28 7.89 -14.40
CA ASP A 50 2.15 6.64 -15.15
C ASP A 50 1.80 5.47 -14.21
N ILE A 51 1.70 4.27 -14.77
CA ILE A 51 1.24 3.04 -14.10
C ILE A 51 1.99 2.75 -12.79
N VAL A 52 1.26 2.22 -11.82
CA VAL A 52 1.79 1.87 -10.49
C VAL A 52 1.83 0.36 -10.31
N PHE A 53 2.91 -0.25 -10.78
CA PHE A 53 3.19 -1.67 -10.59
C PHE A 53 3.80 -2.01 -9.22
N SER A 54 4.43 -1.03 -8.57
CA SER A 54 5.19 -1.28 -7.35
C SER A 54 4.29 -1.50 -6.13
N SER A 55 4.74 -2.33 -5.19
CA SER A 55 4.08 -2.50 -3.89
C SER A 55 4.37 -1.27 -3.01
N PRO A 56 3.34 -0.65 -2.39
CA PRO A 56 3.56 0.45 -1.46
C PRO A 56 4.34 0.01 -0.22
N ALA A 57 5.14 0.92 0.32
CA ALA A 57 5.82 0.79 1.61
C ALA A 57 5.34 1.89 2.56
N ILE A 58 5.18 1.60 3.85
CA ILE A 58 4.72 2.58 4.84
C ILE A 58 5.86 2.84 5.83
N GLY A 59 6.29 4.09 5.94
CA GLY A 59 7.26 4.55 6.93
C GLY A 59 6.71 4.48 8.35
N SER A 60 7.59 4.53 9.35
CA SER A 60 7.20 4.61 10.77
C SER A 60 6.43 5.89 11.11
N ASP A 61 6.59 6.93 10.29
CA ASP A 61 5.89 8.21 10.36
C ASP A 61 4.52 8.18 9.68
N GLY A 62 4.15 7.08 9.03
CA GLY A 62 2.91 6.97 8.26
C GLY A 62 3.00 7.39 6.80
N THR A 63 4.17 7.83 6.34
CA THR A 63 4.36 8.21 4.93
C THR A 63 4.31 6.97 4.05
N VAL A 64 3.47 6.98 3.02
CA VAL A 64 3.38 5.90 2.03
C VAL A 64 4.27 6.21 0.85
N TYR A 65 5.17 5.28 0.52
CA TYR A 65 6.09 5.37 -0.58
C TYR A 65 5.68 4.43 -1.70
N VAL A 66 5.64 4.93 -2.94
CA VAL A 66 5.30 4.12 -4.11
C VAL A 66 6.05 4.61 -5.35
N GLY A 67 6.61 3.68 -6.12
CA GLY A 67 7.27 3.96 -7.39
C GLY A 67 6.30 3.84 -8.57
N SER A 68 6.45 4.71 -9.56
CA SER A 68 5.67 4.71 -10.80
C SER A 68 6.57 4.60 -12.02
N HIS A 69 6.01 4.11 -13.13
CA HIS A 69 6.70 4.05 -14.43
C HIS A 69 7.05 5.41 -15.02
N ASP A 70 6.52 6.50 -14.46
CA ASP A 70 6.89 7.87 -14.83
C ASP A 70 8.29 8.29 -14.36
N LYS A 71 9.08 7.33 -13.87
CA LYS A 71 10.45 7.47 -13.38
C LYS A 71 10.53 8.28 -12.07
N LYS A 72 9.44 8.31 -11.28
CA LYS A 72 9.39 8.99 -9.99
C LYS A 72 9.06 8.04 -8.83
N LEU A 73 9.57 8.42 -7.66
CA LEU A 73 9.15 7.90 -6.36
C LEU A 73 8.25 8.94 -5.72
N TYR A 74 7.08 8.51 -5.28
CA TYR A 74 6.11 9.35 -4.58
C TYR A 74 6.15 9.06 -3.08
N ALA A 75 6.08 10.12 -2.28
CA ALA A 75 5.93 10.06 -0.83
C ALA A 75 4.64 10.79 -0.46
N ILE A 76 3.65 10.04 0.02
CA ILE A 76 2.31 10.54 0.33
C ILE A 76 2.17 10.56 1.85
N ASN A 77 1.97 11.76 2.40
CA ASN A 77 1.66 11.90 3.82
C ASN A 77 0.27 11.31 4.09
N THR A 78 0.15 10.48 5.13
CA THR A 78 -1.13 9.92 5.55
C THR A 78 -1.33 10.14 7.04
N ASN A 79 -2.59 10.10 7.48
CA ASN A 79 -2.91 10.17 8.91
C ASN A 79 -2.64 8.84 9.65
N SER A 80 -2.22 7.78 8.95
CA SER A 80 -1.88 6.51 9.57
C SER A 80 -0.59 6.67 10.39
N LYS A 81 -0.51 6.04 11.55
CA LYS A 81 0.68 6.13 12.43
C LYS A 81 1.74 5.06 12.11
N GLY A 82 1.88 4.71 10.84
CA GLY A 82 2.80 3.69 10.33
C GLY A 82 2.16 2.32 10.07
N LEU A 83 3.00 1.28 9.96
CA LEU A 83 2.58 -0.09 9.59
C LEU A 83 1.70 -0.77 10.65
N ALA A 84 0.76 -1.61 10.19
CA ALA A 84 -0.04 -2.45 11.06
C ALA A 84 0.81 -3.43 11.88
N LYS A 85 0.50 -3.57 13.17
CA LYS A 85 1.01 -4.64 14.02
C LYS A 85 0.22 -5.93 13.76
N SER A 86 0.42 -6.56 12.59
CA SER A 86 -0.20 -7.83 12.24
C SER A 86 0.80 -8.75 11.53
N PRO A 87 0.47 -10.03 11.28
CA PRO A 87 1.32 -10.93 10.48
C PRO A 87 1.34 -10.58 8.99
N TRP A 88 0.46 -9.67 8.56
CA TRP A 88 0.14 -9.37 7.16
C TRP A 88 0.76 -8.10 6.54
N PRO A 89 1.50 -7.21 7.23
CA PRO A 89 1.85 -5.92 6.64
C PRO A 89 2.88 -6.05 5.51
N MET A 90 3.51 -7.22 5.30
CA MET A 90 4.39 -7.55 4.16
C MET A 90 4.79 -9.05 4.16
N ARG A 91 5.21 -9.59 2.99
CA ARG A 91 5.73 -10.96 2.85
C ARG A 91 6.99 -11.13 3.72
N GLY A 92 6.95 -12.06 4.70
CA GLY A 92 8.11 -12.41 5.53
C GLY A 92 8.25 -11.66 6.86
N GLN A 93 7.22 -10.91 7.31
CA GLN A 93 7.22 -10.24 8.62
C GLN A 93 8.41 -9.28 8.85
N ASN A 94 8.96 -8.69 7.79
CA ASN A 94 10.18 -7.88 7.88
C ASN A 94 10.02 -6.53 7.18
N PRO A 95 10.03 -5.41 7.93
CA PRO A 95 9.91 -4.07 7.36
C PRO A 95 11.17 -3.60 6.60
N LEU A 96 12.27 -4.36 6.63
CA LEU A 96 13.57 -4.00 6.04
C LEU A 96 13.87 -4.69 4.70
N HIS A 97 12.94 -5.47 4.15
CA HIS A 97 13.11 -6.11 2.84
C HIS A 97 14.31 -7.10 2.76
N THR A 98 14.72 -7.73 3.87
CA THR A 98 15.90 -8.64 3.89
C THR A 98 15.58 -10.11 3.61
N GLY A 99 14.32 -10.47 3.35
CA GLY A 99 13.92 -11.86 3.05
C GLY A 99 14.01 -12.84 4.25
N CYS A 100 14.41 -12.39 5.44
CA CYS A 100 14.44 -13.21 6.63
C CYS A 100 13.16 -13.06 7.46
N ALA A 101 12.49 -14.18 7.75
CA ALA A 101 11.51 -14.26 8.82
C ALA A 101 12.23 -14.06 10.17
N PRO A 102 11.61 -13.41 11.17
CA PRO A 102 12.16 -13.36 12.51
C PRO A 102 12.25 -14.78 13.08
N ALA A 103 13.40 -15.11 13.69
CA ALA A 103 13.53 -16.32 14.48
C ALA A 103 12.55 -16.27 15.66
N LYS A 104 11.95 -17.43 15.97
CA LYS A 104 10.94 -17.62 17.02
C LYS A 104 11.38 -17.11 18.39
#